data_AF-A0A837IMP5-F1
#
_entry.id   AF-A0A837IMP5-F1
#
_cell.length_a   1.000
_cell.length_b   1.000
_cell.length_c   1.000
_cell.angle_alpha   90.00
_cell.angle_beta   90.00
_cell.angle_gamma   90.00
#
_symmetry.space_group_name_H-M   'P 1'
#
loop_
_entity.id
_entity.type
_entity.pdbx_description
1 polymer ?
#
loop_
_entity_poly.entity_id
_entity_poly.type
_entity_poly.pdbx_seq_one_letter_code
_entity_poly.pdbx_strand_id
1 'polypeptide(L)'
;MKKFLLYTVLFLALTGAFDAGYLLVQTVRGGAVVCPSVPIGRFNLNQCNIVLATPYAKFLGLPTAFYGLAAYLFFAILVLYELNNGRLSAIKLLMYLSGAGVLISAYFVYLQVFVIGAICFYCLI
;
A
#
# COMPACT_ATOMS: atom_id res chain seq x y z
N MET A 1 -20.38 -1.20 -18.23
CA MET A 1 -18.93 -0.88 -18.12
C MET A 1 -18.52 -0.35 -16.74
N LYS A 2 -19.18 0.68 -16.15
CA LYS A 2 -18.80 1.22 -14.83
C LYS A 2 -18.75 0.21 -13.68
N LYS A 3 -19.72 -0.73 -13.60
CA LYS A 3 -19.75 -1.75 -12.54
C LYS A 3 -18.55 -2.70 -12.60
N PHE A 4 -18.11 -3.09 -13.79
CA PHE A 4 -16.92 -3.93 -13.96
C PHE A 4 -15.66 -3.22 -13.44
N LEU A 5 -15.51 -1.94 -13.75
CA LEU A 5 -14.40 -1.11 -13.26
C LEU A 5 -14.41 -1.00 -11.72
N LEU A 6 -15.57 -0.77 -11.12
CA LEU A 6 -15.72 -0.76 -9.65
C LEU A 6 -15.36 -2.11 -9.01
N TYR A 7 -15.76 -3.24 -9.61
CA TYR A 7 -15.35 -4.57 -9.12
C TYR A 7 -13.84 -4.78 -9.18
N THR A 8 -13.17 -4.33 -10.25
CA THR A 8 -11.70 -4.44 -10.34
C THR A 8 -10.99 -3.61 -9.28
N VAL A 9 -11.47 -2.40 -9.00
CA VAL A 9 -10.91 -1.54 -7.94
C VAL A 9 -11.15 -2.16 -6.56
N LEU A 10 -12.32 -2.76 -6.33
CA LEU A 10 -12.61 -3.45 -5.08
C LEU A 10 -11.65 -4.61 -4.84
N PHE A 11 -11.41 -5.43 -5.88
CA PHE A 11 -10.49 -6.56 -5.78
C PHE A 11 -9.07 -6.10 -5.45
N LEU A 12 -8.59 -5.06 -6.14
CA LEU A 12 -7.26 -4.48 -5.92
C LEU A 12 -7.11 -3.84 -4.52
N ALA A 13 -8.17 -3.22 -4.02
CA ALA A 13 -8.18 -2.66 -2.66
C ALA A 13 -8.13 -3.76 -1.60
N LEU A 14 -8.81 -4.89 -1.81
CA LEU A 14 -8.78 -6.01 -0.88
C LEU A 14 -7.41 -6.70 -0.84
N THR A 15 -6.75 -6.87 -1.98
CA THR A 15 -5.38 -7.41 -2.01
C THR A 15 -4.41 -6.48 -1.29
N GLY A 16 -4.48 -5.16 -1.58
CA GLY A 16 -3.66 -4.17 -0.89
C GLY A 16 -3.92 -4.10 0.62
N ALA A 17 -5.17 -4.24 1.06
CA ALA A 17 -5.53 -4.32 2.48
C ALA A 17 -4.94 -5.59 3.13
N PHE A 18 -4.92 -6.71 2.42
CA PHE A 18 -4.34 -7.95 2.92
C PHE A 18 -2.82 -7.83 3.11
N ASP A 19 -2.11 -7.28 2.13
CA ASP A 19 -0.67 -7.03 2.21
C ASP A 19 -0.32 -6.04 3.33
N ALA A 20 -1.02 -4.91 3.41
CA ALA A 20 -0.83 -3.92 4.47
C ALA A 20 -1.15 -4.49 5.86
N GLY A 21 -2.19 -5.32 5.96
CA GLY A 21 -2.55 -6.01 7.20
C GLY A 21 -1.48 -7.00 7.65
N TYR A 22 -0.93 -7.79 6.71
CA TYR A 22 0.17 -8.70 6.99
C TYR A 22 1.42 -7.95 7.50
N LEU A 23 1.81 -6.87 6.81
CA LEU A 23 2.94 -6.04 7.23
C LEU A 23 2.71 -5.40 8.59
N LEU A 24 1.50 -4.92 8.86
CA LEU A 24 1.16 -4.31 10.14
C LEU A 24 1.31 -5.33 11.29
N VAL A 25 0.77 -6.53 11.12
CA VAL A 25 0.88 -7.60 12.12
C VAL A 25 2.34 -7.97 12.36
N GLN A 26 3.13 -8.13 11.30
CA GLN A 26 4.57 -8.44 11.40
C GLN A 26 5.33 -7.31 12.12
N THR A 27 5.07 -6.06 11.78
CA THR A 27 5.73 -4.89 12.38
C THR A 27 5.40 -4.75 13.86
N VAL A 28 4.14 -4.99 14.24
CA VAL A 28 3.68 -4.91 15.63
C VAL A 28 4.19 -6.10 16.46
N ARG A 29 4.25 -7.30 15.88
CA ARG A 29 4.78 -8.50 16.55
C ARG A 29 6.31 -8.57 16.58
N GLY A 30 7.00 -7.67 15.89
CA GLY A 30 8.46 -7.71 15.72
C GLY A 30 8.92 -8.95 14.94
N GLY A 31 8.04 -9.53 14.11
CA GLY A 31 8.32 -10.72 13.33
C GLY A 31 9.20 -10.43 12.12
N ALA A 32 9.99 -11.41 11.70
CA ALA A 32 10.72 -11.33 10.45
C ALA A 32 9.75 -11.43 9.28
N VAL A 33 9.80 -10.46 8.36
CA VAL A 33 8.99 -10.48 7.15
C VAL A 33 9.59 -11.47 6.16
N VAL A 34 8.79 -12.45 5.76
CA VAL A 34 9.18 -13.42 4.74
C VAL A 34 8.97 -12.77 3.38
N CYS A 35 10.06 -12.46 2.69
CA CYS A 35 10.01 -11.84 1.36
C CYS A 35 10.70 -12.74 0.32
N PRO A 36 10.14 -12.85 -0.90
CA PRO A 36 10.78 -13.62 -1.96
C PRO A 36 12.09 -12.95 -2.38
N SER A 37 13.13 -13.76 -2.56
CA SER A 37 14.43 -13.32 -3.08
C SER A 37 14.36 -13.14 -4.59
N VAL A 38 13.85 -11.98 -5.02
CA VAL A 38 13.80 -11.59 -6.44
C VAL A 38 14.90 -10.55 -6.70
N PRO A 39 15.88 -10.84 -7.58
CA PRO A 39 16.86 -9.85 -8.00
C PRO A 39 16.25 -8.88 -9.01
N ILE A 40 16.44 -7.57 -8.80
CA ILE A 40 16.02 -6.51 -9.73
C ILE A 40 17.20 -5.54 -9.92
N GLY A 41 17.85 -5.62 -11.07
CA GLY A 41 19.04 -4.83 -11.38
C GLY A 41 20.17 -5.10 -10.40
N ARG A 42 20.59 -4.09 -9.64
CA ARG A 42 21.63 -4.20 -8.60
C ARG A 42 21.09 -4.49 -7.20
N PHE A 43 19.78 -4.59 -7.04
CA PHE A 43 19.11 -4.75 -5.74
C PHE A 43 18.43 -6.12 -5.62
N ASN A 44 18.15 -6.55 -4.39
CA ASN A 44 17.30 -7.70 -4.09
C ASN A 44 16.08 -7.25 -3.27
N LEU A 45 14.91 -7.83 -3.56
CA LEU A 45 13.63 -7.42 -2.95
C LEU A 45 13.37 -8.06 -1.57
N ASN A 46 14.29 -8.90 -1.10
CA ASN A 46 14.21 -9.56 0.20
C ASN A 46 14.64 -8.65 1.36
N GLN A 47 14.92 -7.37 1.12
CA GLN A 47 15.41 -6.44 2.14
C GLN A 47 14.27 -5.72 2.90
N CYS A 48 13.11 -6.34 2.98
CA CYS A 48 11.93 -5.83 3.69
C CYS A 48 12.22 -5.49 5.16
N ASN A 49 12.96 -6.34 5.87
CA ASN A 49 13.29 -6.13 7.28
C ASN A 49 14.17 -4.88 7.48
N ILE A 50 15.07 -4.58 6.53
CA ILE A 50 15.92 -3.39 6.57
C ILE A 50 15.06 -2.14 6.40
N VAL A 51 14.15 -2.14 5.41
CA VAL A 51 13.23 -1.03 5.15
C VAL A 51 12.31 -0.77 6.36
N LEU A 52 11.74 -1.83 6.95
CA LEU A 52 10.84 -1.75 8.10
C LEU A 52 11.53 -1.32 9.40
N ALA A 53 12.84 -1.53 9.53
CA ALA A 53 13.63 -1.09 10.67
C ALA A 53 13.97 0.42 10.62
N THR A 54 13.78 1.08 9.46
CA THR A 54 14.10 2.51 9.31
C THR A 54 13.09 3.42 10.02
N PRO A 55 13.48 4.64 10.41
CA PRO A 55 12.54 5.62 10.95
C PRO A 55 11.44 5.99 9.95
N TYR A 56 11.70 5.85 8.63
CA TYR A 56 10.72 6.13 7.57
C TYR A 56 9.56 5.14 7.54
N ALA A 57 9.72 3.95 8.12
CA ALA A 57 8.65 2.97 8.25
C ALA A 57 7.62 3.32 9.35
N LYS A 58 7.88 4.39 10.12
CA LYS A 58 6.96 4.91 11.13
C LYS A 58 6.62 6.36 10.81
N PHE A 59 5.33 6.66 10.76
CA PHE A 59 4.83 8.02 10.62
C PHE A 59 3.95 8.34 11.82
N LEU A 60 4.23 9.47 12.50
CA LEU A 60 3.54 9.88 13.74
C LEU A 60 3.49 8.78 14.83
N GLY A 61 4.52 7.95 14.92
CA GLY A 61 4.60 6.84 15.89
C GLY A 61 3.85 5.56 15.47
N LEU A 62 3.12 5.57 14.35
CA LEU A 62 2.42 4.41 13.80
C LEU A 62 3.15 3.85 12.56
N PRO A 63 3.13 2.53 12.32
CA PRO A 63 3.68 1.94 11.11
C PRO A 63 3.03 2.51 9.85
N THR A 64 3.81 2.75 8.79
CA THR A 64 3.27 3.19 7.48
C THR A 64 2.23 2.20 6.93
N ALA A 65 2.39 0.90 7.24
CA ALA A 65 1.43 -0.15 6.91
C ALA A 65 0.02 0.10 7.49
N PHE A 66 -0.10 0.77 8.65
CA PHE A 66 -1.38 1.14 9.23
C PHE A 66 -2.14 2.14 8.33
N TYR A 67 -1.43 3.15 7.84
CA TYR A 67 -2.01 4.15 6.94
C TYR A 67 -2.42 3.55 5.59
N GLY A 68 -1.61 2.63 5.06
CA GLY A 68 -1.95 1.84 3.88
C GLY A 68 -3.24 1.04 4.07
N LEU A 69 -3.33 0.28 5.16
CA LEU A 69 -4.53 -0.50 5.50
C LEU A 69 -5.77 0.39 5.61
N ALA A 70 -5.67 1.51 6.33
CA ALA A 70 -6.76 2.47 6.48
C ALA A 70 -7.20 3.04 5.13
N ALA A 71 -6.25 3.39 4.26
CA ALA A 71 -6.55 3.87 2.92
C ALA A 71 -7.27 2.81 2.08
N TYR A 72 -6.77 1.57 2.01
CA TYR A 72 -7.39 0.51 1.22
C TYR A 72 -8.80 0.15 1.71
N LEU A 73 -9.02 0.11 3.02
CA LEU A 73 -10.38 -0.08 3.58
C LEU A 73 -11.30 1.09 3.21
N PHE A 74 -10.79 2.32 3.25
CA PHE A 74 -11.55 3.49 2.84
C PHE A 74 -11.92 3.44 1.34
N PHE A 75 -10.99 3.03 0.48
CA PHE A 75 -11.25 2.77 -0.94
C PHE A 75 -12.35 1.71 -1.13
N ALA A 76 -12.30 0.60 -0.41
CA ALA A 76 -13.31 -0.45 -0.49
C ALA A 76 -14.70 0.06 -0.08
N ILE A 77 -14.80 0.82 1.00
CA ILE A 77 -16.07 1.41 1.47
C ILE A 77 -16.64 2.40 0.43
N LEU A 78 -15.80 3.26 -0.15
CA LEU A 78 -16.20 4.21 -1.19
C LEU A 78 -16.75 3.49 -2.42
N VAL A 79 -16.07 2.41 -2.85
CA VAL A 79 -16.50 1.60 -4.00
C VAL A 79 -17.84 0.89 -3.72
N LEU A 80 -18.03 0.33 -2.52
CA LEU A 80 -19.30 -0.28 -2.12
C LEU A 80 -20.44 0.74 -2.05
N TYR A 81 -20.16 1.94 -1.53
CA TYR A 81 -21.13 3.04 -1.50
C TYR A 81 -21.58 3.45 -2.90
N GLU A 82 -20.63 3.58 -3.84
CA GLU A 82 -20.93 3.87 -5.25
C GLU A 82 -21.75 2.75 -5.91
N LEU A 83 -21.46 1.48 -5.59
CA LEU A 83 -22.21 0.33 -6.11
C LEU A 83 -23.68 0.36 -5.67
N ASN A 84 -23.96 0.81 -4.44
CA ASN A 84 -25.30 0.83 -3.87
C ASN A 84 -26.10 2.09 -4.24
N ASN A 85 -25.46 3.27 -4.24
CA ASN A 85 -26.14 4.56 -4.43
C ASN A 85 -26.09 5.09 -5.87
N GLY A 86 -25.17 4.62 -6.71
CA GLY A 86 -25.07 4.99 -8.14
C GLY A 86 -24.79 6.47 -8.43
N ARG A 87 -24.44 7.28 -7.42
CA ARG A 87 -24.16 8.72 -7.58
C ARG A 87 -22.71 8.93 -7.95
N LEU A 88 -22.40 9.60 -9.06
CA LEU A 88 -21.03 9.91 -9.56
C LEU A 88 -20.13 10.77 -8.62
N SER A 89 -20.53 11.00 -7.38
CA SER A 89 -19.88 11.93 -6.47
C SER A 89 -18.60 11.34 -5.85
N ALA A 90 -18.57 10.06 -5.48
CA ALA A 90 -17.39 9.47 -4.86
C ALA A 90 -16.33 9.04 -5.88
N ILE A 91 -16.66 8.91 -7.17
CA ILE A 91 -15.68 8.65 -8.24
C ILE A 91 -14.64 9.78 -8.33
N LYS A 92 -15.06 11.04 -8.21
CA LYS A 92 -14.12 12.18 -8.19
C LYS A 92 -13.18 12.12 -6.99
N LEU A 93 -13.72 11.76 -5.82
CA LEU A 93 -12.94 11.62 -4.60
C LEU A 93 -11.94 10.46 -4.69
N LEU A 94 -12.37 9.30 -5.21
CA LEU A 94 -11.54 8.15 -5.51
C LEU A 94 -10.37 8.54 -6.43
N MET A 95 -10.64 9.32 -7.47
CA MET A 95 -9.59 9.77 -8.41
C MET A 95 -8.55 10.67 -7.74
N TYR A 96 -8.99 11.60 -6.89
CA TYR A 96 -8.08 12.47 -6.13
C TYR A 96 -7.24 11.67 -5.12
N LEU A 97 -7.87 10.76 -4.37
CA LEU A 97 -7.20 9.88 -3.42
C LEU A 97 -6.19 8.97 -4.12
N SER A 98 -6.53 8.40 -5.28
CA SER A 98 -5.60 7.58 -6.06
C SER A 98 -4.41 8.41 -6.56
N GLY A 99 -4.65 9.63 -7.04
CA GLY A 99 -3.57 10.55 -7.43
C GLY A 99 -2.61 10.88 -6.28
N ALA A 100 -3.16 11.16 -5.09
CA ALA A 100 -2.35 11.36 -3.88
C ALA A 100 -1.58 10.08 -3.50
N GLY A 101 -2.22 8.91 -3.60
CA GLY A 101 -1.58 7.61 -3.37
C GLY A 101 -0.37 7.38 -4.27
N VAL A 102 -0.47 7.69 -5.57
CA VAL A 102 0.65 7.57 -6.51
C VAL A 102 1.83 8.46 -6.11
N LEU A 103 1.57 9.70 -5.71
CA LEU A 103 2.63 10.62 -5.25
C LEU A 103 3.32 10.10 -3.98
N ILE A 104 2.54 9.58 -3.03
CA ILE A 104 3.05 8.99 -1.79
C ILE A 104 3.89 7.74 -2.11
N SER A 105 3.41 6.85 -2.99
CA SER A 105 4.16 5.67 -3.42
C SER A 105 5.46 6.04 -4.13
N ALA A 106 5.45 7.05 -5.00
CA ALA A 106 6.66 7.53 -5.67
C ALA A 106 7.69 8.06 -4.65
N TYR A 107 7.24 8.75 -3.60
CA TYR A 107 8.10 9.20 -2.51
C TYR A 107 8.71 8.01 -1.73
N PHE A 108 7.93 6.98 -1.41
CA PHE A 108 8.45 5.78 -0.74
C PHE A 108 9.43 4.99 -1.61
N VAL A 109 9.21 4.92 -2.93
CA VAL A 109 10.16 4.31 -3.87
C VAL A 109 11.46 5.11 -3.90
N TYR A 110 11.38 6.44 -3.93
CA TYR A 110 12.55 7.31 -3.85
C TYR A 110 13.36 7.06 -2.56
N LEU A 111 12.68 6.96 -1.41
CA LEU A 111 13.34 6.65 -0.14
C LEU A 111 14.06 5.28 -0.20
N GLN A 112 13.40 4.24 -0.73
CA GLN A 112 14.00 2.90 -0.83
C GLN A 112 15.26 2.87 -1.68
N VAL A 113 15.25 3.50 -2.87
CA VAL A 113 16.35 3.41 -3.84
C VAL A 113 17.50 4.36 -3.50
N PHE A 114 17.20 5.60 -3.12
CA PHE A 114 18.23 6.64 -3.00
C PHE A 114 18.68 6.88 -1.55
N VAL A 115 17.81 6.66 -0.57
CA VAL A 115 18.11 6.98 0.84
C VAL A 115 18.49 5.72 1.62
N ILE A 116 17.66 4.68 1.54
CA ILE A 116 17.85 3.43 2.29
C ILE A 116 18.82 2.50 1.54
N GLY A 117 18.78 2.50 0.21
CA GLY A 117 19.56 1.56 -0.62
C GLY A 117 19.07 0.12 -0.54
N ALA A 118 17.83 -0.10 -0.07
CA ALA A 118 17.22 -1.41 0.11
C ALA A 118 15.79 -1.39 -0.43
N ILE A 119 15.39 -2.46 -1.09
CA ILE A 119 14.07 -2.58 -1.72
C ILE A 119 13.24 -3.65 -0.98
N CYS A 120 12.01 -3.30 -0.67
CA CYS A 120 11.03 -4.19 -0.05
C CYS A 120 10.01 -4.65 -1.09
N PHE A 121 9.86 -5.97 -1.26
CA PHE A 121 8.85 -6.56 -2.15
C PHE A 121 7.43 -6.05 -1.88
N TYR A 122 7.01 -6.07 -0.61
CA TYR A 122 5.65 -5.66 -0.22
C TYR A 122 5.40 -4.15 -0.31
N CYS A 123 6.44 -3.32 -0.39
CA CYS A 123 6.25 -1.88 -0.58
C CYS A 123 6.10 -1.50 -2.06
N LEU A 124 6.33 -2.44 -2.98
CA LEU A 124 6.18 -2.26 -4.42
C LEU A 124 4.87 -2.83 -4.98
N ILE A 125 4.19 -3.68 -4.20
CA ILE A 125 2.88 -4.27 -4.49
C ILE A 125 1.81 -3.39 -3.86
#